data_AF-A0A091BB77-F1
#
_entry.id   AF-A0A091BB77-F1
#
_cell.length_a   1.000
_cell.length_b   1.000
_cell.length_c   1.000
_cell.angle_alpha   90.00
_cell.angle_beta   90.00
_cell.angle_gamma   90.00
#
_symmetry.space_group_name_H-M   'P 1'
#
loop_
_entity.id
_entity.type
_entity.pdbx_description
1 polymer ?
#
loop_
_entity_poly.entity_id
_entity_poly.type
_entity_poly.pdbx_seq_one_letter_code
_entity_poly.pdbx_strand_id
1 'polypeptide(L)'
;MNKFTRVALPFAIALALSACQENPAETQEDVAEARAEAAEDLGEARSDAADVTAEANQDVNEAWAEGDDVAGAQAEATEDTAEARHEVAVTRAKGALDVAQQRCDALSGQDRDACDAAAKAEYEAAIAVADAELKAAERTADAIDG
;
A
#
# COMPACT_ATOMS: atom_id res chain seq x y z
N MET A 1 -16.95 24.94 16.72
CA MET A 1 -18.08 25.02 17.68
C MET A 1 -18.01 23.82 18.61
N ASN A 2 -17.91 24.09 19.92
CA ASN A 2 -18.02 23.14 21.04
C ASN A 2 -19.30 22.24 20.93
N LYS A 3 -19.41 21.02 21.47
CA LYS A 3 -19.07 20.54 22.83
C LYS A 3 -19.12 18.99 22.90
N PHE A 4 -18.20 18.46 23.70
CA PHE A 4 -18.27 17.27 24.56
C PHE A 4 -19.64 16.62 24.81
N THR A 5 -19.66 15.29 24.72
CA THR A 5 -20.41 14.45 25.67
C THR A 5 -19.44 13.47 26.32
N ARG A 6 -19.16 13.72 27.60
CA ARG A 6 -18.40 12.82 28.48
C ARG A 6 -19.35 11.75 29.00
N VAL A 7 -18.97 10.48 28.88
CA VAL A 7 -19.38 9.44 29.83
C VAL A 7 -18.12 8.95 30.50
N ALA A 8 -17.93 9.35 31.75
CA ALA A 8 -16.96 8.76 32.65
C ALA A 8 -17.55 7.48 33.22
N LEU A 9 -16.83 6.36 33.11
CA LEU A 9 -17.06 5.18 33.94
C LEU A 9 -15.72 4.80 34.59
N PRO A 10 -15.59 4.83 35.92
CA PRO A 10 -14.36 4.48 36.59
C PRO A 10 -14.33 2.96 36.75
N PHE A 11 -13.44 2.29 36.03
CA PHE A 11 -13.06 0.92 36.38
C PHE A 11 -11.58 0.90 36.76
N ALA A 12 -11.34 1.18 38.03
CA ALA A 12 -10.12 0.80 38.70
C ALA A 12 -10.12 -0.73 38.84
N ILE A 13 -9.45 -1.43 37.92
CA ILE A 13 -8.94 -2.77 38.19
C ILE A 13 -7.43 -2.64 38.31
N ALA A 14 -6.94 -2.71 39.53
CA ALA A 14 -5.56 -3.05 39.81
C ALA A 14 -5.38 -4.55 39.50
N LEU A 15 -4.82 -4.89 38.35
CA LEU A 15 -4.26 -6.20 38.06
C LEU A 15 -2.76 -6.02 37.84
N ALA A 16 -2.01 -6.17 38.94
CA ALA A 16 -0.58 -6.39 38.89
C ALA A 16 -0.32 -7.88 38.57
N LEU A 17 -0.12 -8.22 37.30
CA LEU A 17 0.71 -9.38 36.92
C LEU A 17 1.46 -9.05 35.63
N SER A 18 2.78 -9.02 35.78
CA SER A 18 3.82 -8.90 34.77
C SER A 18 3.81 -10.10 33.80
N ALA A 19 3.53 -9.81 32.53
CA ALA A 19 4.04 -10.45 31.30
C ALA A 19 2.99 -10.16 30.22
N CYS A 20 3.18 -9.09 29.44
CA CYS A 20 2.34 -8.82 28.27
C CYS A 20 2.65 -9.88 27.22
N GLN A 21 1.88 -10.96 27.22
CA GLN A 21 1.76 -11.86 26.09
C GLN A 21 0.29 -11.78 25.69
N GLU A 22 0.03 -11.12 24.57
CA GLU A 22 -1.31 -11.04 23.96
C GLU A 22 -1.88 -12.45 23.83
N ASN A 23 -3.18 -12.59 24.09
CA ASN A 23 -3.84 -13.88 23.94
C ASN A 23 -4.11 -14.12 22.45
N PRO A 24 -3.98 -15.34 21.89
CA PRO A 24 -4.26 -15.65 20.49
C PRO A 24 -5.62 -15.18 19.91
N ALA A 25 -6.58 -14.74 20.73
CA ALA A 25 -7.80 -14.09 20.25
C ALA A 25 -7.55 -12.63 19.83
N GLU A 26 -6.72 -11.89 20.58
CA GLU A 26 -6.34 -10.50 20.33
C GLU A 26 -5.50 -10.41 19.05
N THR A 27 -4.43 -11.23 18.93
CA THR A 27 -3.64 -11.30 17.69
C THR A 27 -4.49 -11.65 16.45
N GLN A 28 -5.54 -12.48 16.60
CA GLN A 28 -6.42 -12.78 15.48
C GLN A 28 -7.29 -11.60 15.06
N GLU A 29 -7.68 -10.76 16.02
CA GLU A 29 -8.39 -9.50 15.78
C GLU A 29 -7.47 -8.51 15.07
N ASP A 30 -6.25 -8.29 15.55
CA ASP A 30 -5.27 -7.38 14.94
C ASP A 30 -4.92 -7.80 13.51
N VAL A 31 -4.72 -9.10 13.29
CA VAL A 31 -4.48 -9.64 11.95
C VAL A 31 -5.70 -9.49 11.03
N ALA A 32 -6.92 -9.51 11.58
CA ALA A 32 -8.13 -9.28 10.78
C ALA A 32 -8.31 -7.80 10.43
N GLU A 33 -8.02 -6.89 11.38
CA GLU A 33 -8.01 -5.45 11.17
C GLU A 33 -6.98 -5.04 10.13
N ALA A 34 -5.72 -5.47 10.28
CA ALA A 34 -4.66 -5.18 9.31
C ALA A 34 -5.00 -5.70 7.90
N ARG A 35 -5.73 -6.81 7.78
CA ARG A 35 -6.21 -7.29 6.46
C ARG A 35 -7.33 -6.43 5.89
N ALA A 36 -8.19 -5.88 6.74
CA ALA A 36 -9.27 -5.00 6.31
C ALA A 36 -8.70 -3.67 5.83
N GLU A 37 -7.80 -3.06 6.60
CA GLU A 37 -7.07 -1.84 6.22
C GLU A 37 -6.27 -2.05 4.94
N ALA A 38 -5.47 -3.12 4.85
CA ALA A 38 -4.73 -3.45 3.63
C ALA A 38 -5.64 -3.67 2.40
N ALA A 39 -6.87 -4.15 2.60
CA ALA A 39 -7.83 -4.33 1.51
C ALA A 39 -8.51 -3.02 1.11
N GLU A 40 -8.74 -2.11 2.05
CA GLU A 40 -9.24 -0.76 1.81
C GLU A 40 -8.21 0.06 1.04
N ASP A 41 -6.98 0.15 1.54
CA ASP A 41 -5.87 0.87 0.89
C ASP A 41 -5.63 0.35 -0.54
N LEU A 42 -5.62 -0.98 -0.71
CA LEU A 42 -5.46 -1.58 -2.04
C LEU A 42 -6.68 -1.34 -2.95
N GLY A 43 -7.86 -1.16 -2.38
CA GLY A 43 -9.07 -0.79 -3.10
C GLY A 43 -8.98 0.65 -3.62
N GLU A 44 -8.57 1.59 -2.77
CA GLU A 44 -8.35 2.99 -3.11
C GLU A 44 -7.27 3.14 -4.17
N ALA A 45 -6.07 2.59 -3.94
CA ALA A 45 -4.98 2.65 -4.91
C ALA A 45 -5.36 2.06 -6.29
N ARG A 46 -6.21 1.04 -6.33
CA ARG A 46 -6.72 0.48 -7.60
C ARG A 46 -7.75 1.37 -8.28
N SER A 47 -8.56 2.08 -7.50
CA SER A 47 -9.51 3.06 -8.03
C SER A 47 -8.74 4.21 -8.65
N ASP A 48 -7.77 4.76 -7.92
CA ASP A 48 -6.94 5.87 -8.37
C ASP A 48 -6.15 5.47 -9.62
N ALA A 49 -5.57 4.27 -9.63
CA ALA A 49 -4.88 3.76 -10.82
C ALA A 49 -5.80 3.60 -12.05
N ALA A 50 -7.08 3.27 -11.83
CA ALA A 50 -8.06 3.17 -12.91
C ALA A 50 -8.45 4.56 -13.43
N ASP A 51 -8.60 5.54 -12.54
CA ASP A 51 -8.89 6.93 -12.90
C ASP A 51 -7.73 7.56 -13.67
N VAL A 52 -6.49 7.42 -13.17
CA VAL A 52 -5.26 7.86 -13.88
C VAL A 52 -5.16 7.20 -15.25
N THR A 53 -5.41 5.89 -15.35
CA THR A 53 -5.39 5.21 -16.66
C THR A 53 -6.48 5.75 -17.60
N ALA A 54 -7.66 6.10 -17.09
CA ALA A 54 -8.74 6.65 -17.89
C ALA A 54 -8.41 8.06 -18.40
N GLU A 55 -7.86 8.91 -17.53
CA GLU A 55 -7.38 10.26 -17.85
C GLU A 55 -6.26 10.22 -18.90
N ALA A 56 -5.21 9.42 -18.68
CA ALA A 56 -4.13 9.22 -19.64
C ALA A 56 -4.62 8.78 -21.04
N ASN A 57 -5.63 7.90 -21.10
CA ASN A 57 -6.23 7.50 -22.38
C ASN A 57 -7.05 8.63 -23.01
N GLN A 58 -7.70 9.47 -22.21
CA GLN A 58 -8.42 10.63 -22.71
C GLN A 58 -7.46 11.62 -23.36
N ASP A 59 -6.33 11.93 -22.71
CA ASP A 59 -5.35 12.90 -23.19
C ASP A 59 -4.72 12.46 -24.51
N VAL A 60 -4.39 11.17 -24.63
CA VAL A 60 -3.96 10.58 -25.90
C VAL A 60 -5.02 10.77 -26.99
N ASN A 61 -6.30 10.51 -26.70
CA ASN A 61 -7.37 10.68 -27.69
C ASN A 61 -7.57 12.15 -28.09
N GLU A 62 -7.39 13.09 -27.16
CA GLU A 62 -7.44 14.52 -27.43
C GLU A 62 -6.29 14.94 -28.36
N ALA A 63 -5.05 14.54 -28.05
CA ALA A 63 -3.90 14.78 -28.92
C ALA A 63 -4.11 14.21 -30.34
N TRP A 64 -4.69 13.02 -30.46
CA TRP A 64 -5.06 12.42 -31.75
C TRP A 64 -6.13 13.22 -32.50
N ALA A 65 -7.15 13.73 -31.80
CA ALA A 65 -8.24 14.47 -32.40
C ALA A 65 -7.80 15.85 -32.89
N GLU A 66 -6.89 16.48 -32.16
CA GLU A 66 -6.33 17.79 -32.48
C GLU A 66 -5.18 17.71 -33.49
N GLY A 67 -4.61 16.53 -33.69
CA GLY A 67 -3.41 16.34 -34.52
C GLY A 67 -2.19 17.01 -33.89
N ASP A 68 -2.15 17.04 -32.56
CA ASP A 68 -1.08 17.64 -31.76
C ASP A 68 0.01 16.60 -31.43
N ASP A 69 0.79 16.80 -30.36
CA ASP A 69 1.92 15.95 -29.99
C ASP A 69 1.48 14.58 -29.44
N VAL A 70 0.99 13.73 -30.32
CA VAL A 70 0.53 12.36 -30.03
C VAL A 70 1.64 11.51 -29.40
N ALA A 71 2.90 11.73 -29.78
CA ALA A 71 4.02 10.98 -29.23
C ALA A 71 4.25 11.38 -27.76
N GLY A 72 4.30 12.68 -27.47
CA GLY A 72 4.38 13.19 -26.10
C GLY A 72 3.23 12.70 -25.22
N ALA A 73 1.98 12.81 -25.69
CA ALA A 73 0.81 12.32 -24.95
C ALA A 73 0.88 10.80 -24.69
N GLN A 74 1.42 10.02 -25.63
CA GLN A 74 1.60 8.58 -25.44
C GLN A 74 2.74 8.24 -24.46
N ALA A 75 3.79 9.06 -24.42
CA ALA A 75 4.87 8.94 -23.44
C ALA A 75 4.35 9.24 -22.03
N GLU A 76 3.65 10.36 -21.84
CA GLU A 76 3.04 10.76 -20.56
C GLU A 76 2.05 9.69 -20.07
N ALA A 77 1.15 9.23 -20.95
CA ALA A 77 0.22 8.15 -20.59
C ALA A 77 0.92 6.84 -20.17
N THR A 78 2.11 6.57 -20.72
CA THR A 78 2.92 5.41 -20.33
C THR A 78 3.53 5.59 -18.95
N GLU A 79 4.02 6.79 -18.63
CA GLU A 79 4.58 7.17 -17.33
C GLU A 79 3.50 7.13 -16.24
N ASP A 80 2.39 7.86 -16.43
CA ASP A 80 1.28 7.95 -15.48
C ASP A 80 0.69 6.57 -15.16
N THR A 81 0.47 5.74 -16.19
CA THR A 81 -0.04 4.38 -16.00
C THR A 81 0.96 3.51 -15.22
N ALA A 82 2.27 3.75 -15.40
CA ALA A 82 3.30 3.01 -14.69
C ALA A 82 3.43 3.45 -13.23
N GLU A 83 3.37 4.74 -12.95
CA GLU A 83 3.34 5.30 -11.59
C GLU A 83 2.12 4.78 -10.81
N ALA A 84 0.94 4.83 -11.42
CA ALA A 84 -0.28 4.26 -10.86
C ALA A 84 -0.14 2.76 -10.52
N ARG A 85 0.49 1.97 -11.39
CA ARG A 85 0.75 0.54 -11.13
C ARG A 85 1.80 0.34 -10.04
N HIS A 86 2.82 1.18 -9.99
CA HIS A 86 3.84 1.17 -8.94
C HIS A 86 3.19 1.41 -7.58
N GLU A 87 2.33 2.42 -7.46
CA GLU A 87 1.60 2.72 -6.22
C GLU A 87 0.76 1.52 -5.78
N VAL A 88 -0.01 0.91 -6.69
CA VAL A 88 -0.76 -0.33 -6.38
C VAL A 88 0.14 -1.45 -5.88
N ALA A 89 1.32 -1.62 -6.47
CA ALA A 89 2.28 -2.66 -6.06
C ALA A 89 2.89 -2.36 -4.68
N VAL A 90 3.28 -1.11 -4.42
CA VAL A 90 3.81 -0.65 -3.13
C VAL A 90 2.78 -0.80 -2.02
N THR A 91 1.54 -0.33 -2.26
CA THR A 91 0.43 -0.43 -1.30
C THR A 91 0.12 -1.88 -0.97
N ARG A 92 0.10 -2.76 -1.98
CA ARG A 92 -0.05 -4.21 -1.77
C ARG A 92 1.09 -4.79 -0.92
N ALA A 93 2.33 -4.41 -1.20
CA ALA A 93 3.50 -4.90 -0.47
C ALA A 93 3.46 -4.44 1.00
N LYS A 94 3.11 -3.17 1.24
CA LYS A 94 2.94 -2.59 2.57
C LYS A 94 1.84 -3.31 3.36
N GLY A 95 0.66 -3.48 2.78
CA GLY A 95 -0.42 -4.21 3.45
C GLY A 95 -0.05 -5.67 3.77
N ALA A 96 0.75 -6.32 2.94
CA ALA A 96 1.27 -7.66 3.23
C ALA A 96 2.30 -7.66 4.38
N LEU A 97 3.15 -6.63 4.46
CA LEU A 97 4.08 -6.41 5.57
C LEU A 97 3.32 -6.20 6.88
N ASP A 98 2.32 -5.32 6.89
CA ASP A 98 1.55 -4.97 8.08
C ASP A 98 0.83 -6.21 8.64
N VAL A 99 0.17 -6.98 7.77
CA VAL A 99 -0.47 -8.27 8.16
C VAL A 99 0.56 -9.28 8.66
N ALA A 100 1.77 -9.32 8.09
CA ALA A 100 2.82 -10.22 8.55
C ALA A 100 3.34 -9.80 9.94
N GLN A 101 3.52 -8.50 10.19
CA GLN A 101 3.94 -7.97 11.48
C GLN A 101 2.94 -8.31 12.60
N GLN A 102 1.63 -8.13 12.36
CA GLN A 102 0.60 -8.54 13.33
C GLN A 102 0.66 -10.04 13.66
N ARG A 103 1.09 -10.89 12.71
CA ARG A 103 1.32 -12.32 12.98
C ARG A 103 2.61 -12.57 13.77
N CYS A 104 3.65 -11.78 13.51
CA CYS A 104 4.92 -11.88 14.22
C CYS A 104 4.80 -11.45 15.69
N ASP A 105 3.85 -10.59 16.02
CA ASP A 105 3.61 -10.12 17.39
C ASP A 105 3.15 -11.22 18.36
N ALA A 106 2.57 -12.31 17.85
CA ALA A 106 2.29 -13.52 18.64
C ALA A 106 3.56 -14.31 19.05
N LEU A 107 4.71 -14.00 18.46
CA LEU A 107 5.99 -14.65 18.74
C LEU A 107 6.81 -13.86 19.77
N SER A 108 7.91 -14.45 20.24
CA SER A 108 8.79 -13.77 21.19
C SER A 108 10.26 -14.12 20.99
N GLY A 109 11.14 -13.21 21.43
CA GLY A 109 12.59 -13.37 21.29
C GLY A 109 13.03 -13.57 19.85
N GLN A 110 13.98 -14.49 19.65
CA GLN A 110 14.58 -14.76 18.34
C GLN A 110 13.57 -15.20 17.27
N ASP A 111 12.46 -15.83 17.66
CA ASP A 111 11.43 -16.26 16.71
C ASP A 111 10.67 -15.06 16.13
N ARG A 112 10.40 -14.04 16.96
CA ARG A 112 9.81 -12.77 16.49
C ARG A 112 10.79 -12.01 15.61
N ASP A 113 12.03 -11.86 16.05
CA ASP A 113 13.07 -11.15 15.28
C ASP A 113 13.26 -11.76 13.88
N ALA A 114 13.27 -13.10 13.79
CA ALA A 114 13.37 -13.80 12.51
C ALA A 114 12.12 -13.61 11.63
N CYS A 115 10.92 -13.58 12.24
CA CYS A 115 9.66 -13.32 11.56
C CYS A 115 9.63 -11.91 10.95
N ASP A 116 9.97 -10.89 11.74
CA ASP A 116 10.01 -9.49 11.29
C ASP A 116 11.04 -9.28 10.19
N ALA A 117 12.22 -9.88 10.32
CA ALA A 117 13.25 -9.83 9.30
C ALA A 117 12.80 -10.47 7.97
N ALA A 118 12.09 -11.60 8.04
CA ALA A 118 11.54 -12.25 6.85
C ALA A 118 10.46 -11.38 6.19
N ALA A 119 9.53 -10.83 6.97
CA ALA A 119 8.48 -9.95 6.45
C ALA A 119 9.06 -8.71 5.75
N LYS A 120 10.08 -8.09 6.35
CA LYS A 120 10.79 -6.94 5.76
C LYS A 120 11.55 -7.30 4.48
N ALA A 121 12.17 -8.48 4.42
CA ALA A 121 12.86 -8.93 3.23
C ALA A 121 11.90 -9.16 2.05
N GLU A 122 10.72 -9.73 2.30
CA GLU A 122 9.67 -9.90 1.29
C GLU A 122 9.14 -8.54 0.81
N TYR A 123 8.92 -7.58 1.73
CA TYR A 123 8.55 -6.21 1.37
C TYR A 123 9.60 -5.55 0.48
N GLU A 124 10.88 -5.55 0.89
CA GLU A 124 11.97 -4.96 0.11
C GLU A 124 12.12 -5.60 -1.27
N ALA A 125 11.93 -6.92 -1.38
CA ALA A 125 11.93 -7.61 -2.66
C ALA A 125 10.77 -7.15 -3.56
N ALA A 126 9.57 -6.99 -3.00
CA ALA A 126 8.41 -6.50 -3.75
C ALA A 126 8.60 -5.06 -4.24
N ILE A 127 9.16 -4.17 -3.39
CA ILE A 127 9.49 -2.80 -3.78
C ILE A 127 10.52 -2.77 -4.90
N ALA A 128 11.57 -3.59 -4.81
CA ALA A 128 12.59 -3.66 -5.85
C ALA A 128 12.04 -4.12 -7.21
N VAL A 129 11.03 -5.00 -7.21
CA VAL A 129 10.31 -5.40 -8.43
C VAL A 129 9.48 -4.23 -8.97
N ALA A 130 8.69 -3.57 -8.12
CA ALA A 130 7.88 -2.41 -8.52
C ALA A 130 8.74 -1.29 -9.12
N ASP A 131 9.86 -0.94 -8.47
CA ASP A 131 10.79 0.08 -8.94
C ASP A 131 11.43 -0.30 -10.30
N ALA A 132 11.74 -1.58 -10.49
CA ALA A 132 12.30 -2.06 -11.76
C ALA A 132 11.28 -1.99 -12.91
N GLU A 133 10.01 -2.23 -12.62
CA GLU A 133 8.90 -2.10 -13.57
C GLU A 133 8.65 -0.63 -13.94
N LEU A 134 8.57 0.26 -12.95
CA LEU A 134 8.44 1.71 -13.17
C LEU A 134 9.58 2.23 -14.05
N LYS A 135 10.84 1.92 -13.68
CA LYS A 135 12.01 2.32 -14.45
C LYS A 135 12.06 1.72 -15.86
N ALA A 136 11.44 0.58 -16.10
CA ALA A 136 11.32 0.03 -17.44
C ALA A 136 10.29 0.80 -18.28
N ALA A 137 9.19 1.24 -17.65
CA ALA A 137 8.18 2.07 -18.29
C ALA A 137 8.67 3.48 -18.58
N GLU A 138 9.36 4.15 -17.65
CA GLU A 138 10.00 5.47 -17.87
C GLU A 138 10.92 5.43 -19.10
N ARG A 139 11.79 4.42 -19.20
CA ARG A 139 12.65 4.24 -20.38
C ARG A 139 11.88 3.98 -21.67
N THR A 140 10.67 3.45 -21.56
CA THR A 140 9.78 3.25 -22.71
C THR A 140 9.13 4.56 -23.10
N ALA A 141 8.68 5.37 -22.14
CA ALA A 141 8.16 6.72 -22.36
C ALA A 141 9.21 7.63 -23.02
N ASP A 142 10.44 7.67 -22.49
CA ASP A 142 11.57 8.40 -23.08
C ASP A 142 11.84 8.03 -24.55
N ALA A 143 11.63 6.75 -24.89
CA ALA A 143 11.85 6.24 -26.25
C ALA A 143 10.67 6.53 -27.20
N ILE A 144 9.51 6.90 -26.67
CA ILE A 144 8.33 7.33 -27.44
C ILE A 144 8.43 8.82 -27.76
N ASP A 145 8.88 9.63 -26.80
CA ASP A 145 9.01 11.10 -26.92
C ASP A 145 10.20 11.55 -27.81
N GLY A 146 11.29 10.76 -27.82
CA GLY A 146 12.55 11.10 -28.52
C GLY A 146 12.65 10.70 -29.99
#